data_AF-A0A661MW20-F1
#
_entry.id   AF-A0A661MW20-F1
#
_cell.length_a   1.000
_cell.length_b   1.000
_cell.length_c   1.000
_cell.angle_alpha   90.00
_cell.angle_beta   90.00
_cell.angle_gamma   90.00
#
_symmetry.space_group_name_H-M   'P 1'
#
loop_
_entity.id
_entity.type
_entity.pdbx_description
1 polymer ?
#
loop_
_entity_poly.entity_id
_entity_poly.type
_entity_poly.pdbx_seq_one_letter_code
_entity_poly.pdbx_strand_id
1 'polypeptide(L)'
;LPWVRRFHVPHPALIIRLFIWLAHRRRRPVGFYCVLLPLVYAPVRFFLDFLRAAPLEGGDVRYAGLTPAQWSSIAMVAFGLAVWQFAVKPGMTEGEPKKANA
;
A
#
# COMPACT_ATOMS: atom_id res chain seq x y z
N LEU A 1 -7.02 -27.33 35.97
CA LEU A 1 -5.63 -27.32 35.44
C LEU A 1 -5.03 -25.92 35.61
N PRO A 2 -3.86 -25.76 36.27
CA PRO A 2 -3.27 -24.46 36.64
C PRO A 2 -2.34 -23.84 35.57
N TRP A 3 -2.55 -24.10 34.28
CA TRP A 3 -1.52 -23.92 33.24
C TRP A 3 -1.63 -22.67 32.36
N VAL A 4 -2.53 -21.72 32.62
CA VAL A 4 -2.64 -20.51 31.78
C VAL A 4 -2.50 -19.23 32.60
N ARG A 5 -1.55 -19.22 33.53
CA ARG A 5 -0.91 -17.98 33.96
C ARG A 5 0.50 -17.98 33.37
N ARG A 6 0.93 -16.83 32.86
CA ARG A 6 2.30 -16.50 32.41
C ARG A 6 2.57 -16.57 30.90
N PHE A 7 1.88 -15.72 30.15
CA PHE A 7 2.50 -15.09 28.99
C PHE A 7 2.35 -13.58 29.13
N HIS A 8 3.15 -12.97 30.01
CA HIS A 8 3.52 -11.57 29.85
C HIS A 8 4.42 -11.52 28.62
N VAL A 9 3.82 -11.52 27.44
CA VAL A 9 4.52 -11.39 26.17
C VAL A 9 4.83 -9.88 26.07
N PRO A 10 6.09 -9.41 26.23
CA PRO A 10 6.43 -8.03 25.90
C PRO A 10 6.38 -7.80 24.38
N HIS A 11 6.43 -8.88 23.59
CA HIS A 11 6.47 -8.86 22.13
C HIS A 11 5.30 -8.08 21.47
N PRO A 12 4.01 -8.25 21.83
CA PRO A 12 2.93 -7.43 21.26
C PRO A 12 3.09 -5.95 21.63
N ALA A 13 3.52 -5.62 22.85
CA ALA A 13 3.73 -4.24 23.25
C ALA A 13 4.91 -3.59 22.48
N LEU A 14 5.97 -4.35 22.21
CA LEU A 14 7.09 -3.91 21.37
C LEU A 14 6.69 -3.73 19.91
N ILE A 15 5.90 -4.66 19.35
CA ILE A 15 5.37 -4.56 17.99
C ILE A 15 4.43 -3.35 17.86
N ILE A 16 3.54 -3.14 18.83
CA ILE A 16 2.63 -1.99 18.86
C ILE A 16 3.43 -0.69 18.99
N ARG A 17 4.43 -0.61 19.88
CA ARG A 17 5.30 0.57 20.01
C ARG A 17 6.10 0.85 18.75
N LEU A 18 6.61 -0.18 18.08
CA LEU A 18 7.32 -0.06 16.80
C LEU A 18 6.38 0.48 15.71
N PHE A 19 5.16 -0.06 15.60
CA PHE A 19 4.15 0.40 14.65
C PHE A 19 3.72 1.85 14.91
N ILE A 20 3.47 2.21 16.18
CA ILE A 20 3.14 3.60 16.57
C ILE A 20 4.32 4.53 16.25
N TRP A 21 5.56 4.13 16.53
CA TRP A 21 6.74 4.92 16.20
C TRP A 21 6.91 5.10 14.68
N LEU A 22 6.73 4.05 13.89
CA LEU A 22 6.76 4.13 12.42
C LEU A 22 5.66 5.03 11.88
N ALA A 23 4.45 4.92 12.43
CA ALA A 23 3.30 5.74 12.06
C ALA A 23 3.49 7.21 12.43
N HIS A 24 4.11 7.50 13.59
CA HIS A 24 4.30 8.87 14.07
C HIS A 24 5.45 9.60 13.36
N ARG A 25 6.50 8.87 12.93
CA ARG A 25 7.68 9.48 12.29
C ARG A 25 7.43 9.92 10.85
N ARG A 26 6.30 9.56 10.25
CA ARG A 26 5.98 9.88 8.87
C ARG A 26 4.56 10.43 8.79
N ARG A 27 4.41 11.75 8.99
CA ARG A 27 3.24 12.49 8.50
C ARG A 27 3.25 12.44 6.97
N ARG A 28 2.82 11.31 6.42
CA ARG A 28 2.64 11.15 4.96
C ARG A 28 1.35 11.88 4.59
N PRO A 29 1.33 12.60 3.46
CA PRO A 29 0.11 13.25 3.00
C PRO A 29 -1.01 12.23 2.86
N VAL A 30 -2.22 12.61 3.26
CA VAL A 30 -3.43 11.79 3.11
C VAL A 30 -3.55 11.40 1.64
N GLY A 31 -3.50 10.10 1.33
CA GLY A 31 -3.48 9.58 -0.05
C GLY A 31 -2.16 8.95 -0.50
N PHE A 32 -1.05 9.14 0.23
CA PHE A 32 0.25 8.53 -0.12
C PHE A 32 0.20 7.00 -0.21
N TYR A 33 -0.47 6.34 0.75
CA TYR A 33 -0.62 4.88 0.74
C TYR A 33 -1.58 4.39 -0.35
N CYS A 34 -2.59 5.19 -0.71
CA CYS A 34 -3.51 4.87 -1.80
C CYS A 34 -2.82 4.87 -3.17
N VAL A 35 -1.73 5.62 -3.32
CA VAL A 35 -0.87 5.54 -4.51
C VAL A 35 0.17 4.44 -4.40
N LEU A 36 0.84 4.34 -3.25
CA LEU A 36 1.95 3.41 -3.07
C LEU A 36 1.53 1.96 -3.30
N LEU A 37 0.33 1.60 -2.82
CA LEU A 37 -0.18 0.25 -2.91
C LEU A 37 -0.35 -0.22 -4.36
N PRO A 38 -1.08 0.46 -5.25
CA PRO A 38 -1.16 0.08 -6.67
C PRO A 38 0.19 0.18 -7.38
N LEU A 39 1.06 1.14 -7.03
CA LEU A 39 2.37 1.27 -7.67
C LEU A 39 3.30 0.09 -7.39
N VAL A 40 3.23 -0.51 -6.20
CA VAL A 40 4.09 -1.63 -5.80
C VAL A 40 3.42 -2.97 -6.06
N TYR A 41 2.13 -3.10 -5.76
CA TYR A 41 1.39 -4.36 -5.87
C TYR A 41 1.14 -4.76 -7.34
N ALA A 42 0.76 -3.81 -8.20
CA ALA A 42 0.37 -4.12 -9.56
C ALA A 42 1.53 -4.62 -10.46
N PRO A 43 2.77 -4.08 -10.37
CA PRO A 43 3.90 -4.67 -11.09
C PRO A 43 4.19 -6.10 -10.65
N VAL A 44 4.21 -6.36 -9.33
CA VAL A 44 4.41 -7.72 -8.81
C VAL A 44 3.31 -8.64 -9.33
N ARG A 45 2.06 -8.18 -9.33
CA ARG A 45 0.93 -8.96 -9.87
C ARG A 45 1.08 -9.25 -11.36
N PHE A 46 1.50 -8.27 -12.15
CA PHE A 46 1.75 -8.43 -13.58
C PHE A 46 2.79 -9.52 -13.87
N PHE A 47 3.90 -9.54 -13.13
CA PHE A 47 4.93 -10.58 -13.25
C PHE A 47 4.43 -11.96 -12.82
N LEU A 48 3.73 -12.03 -11.69
CA LEU A 48 3.13 -13.29 -11.22
C LEU A 48 2.13 -13.87 -12.23
N ASP A 49 1.47 -13.02 -13.02
CA ASP A 49 0.52 -13.47 -14.03
C ASP A 49 1.19 -14.10 -15.26
N PHE A 50 2.48 -13.83 -15.54
CA PHE A 50 3.24 -14.57 -16.56
C PHE A 50 3.61 -15.99 -16.12
N LEU A 51 3.71 -16.22 -14.81
CA LEU A 51 3.93 -17.55 -14.24
C LEU A 51 2.65 -18.40 -14.21
N ARG A 52 1.51 -17.81 -14.55
CA ARG A 52 0.22 -18.51 -14.59
C ARG A 52 0.13 -19.40 -15.83
N ALA A 53 -0.53 -20.55 -15.68
CA ALA A 53 -0.69 -21.57 -16.71
C ALA A 53 -1.20 -21.01 -18.05
N ALA A 54 -0.77 -21.62 -19.15
CA ALA A 54 -1.16 -21.20 -20.49
C ALA A 54 -2.66 -21.48 -20.74
N PRO A 55 -3.31 -20.75 -21.68
CA PRO A 55 -4.73 -20.94 -21.97
C PRO A 55 -5.11 -22.39 -22.33
N LEU A 56 -4.16 -23.14 -22.92
CA LEU A 56 -4.33 -24.55 -23.31
C LEU A 56 -4.36 -25.51 -22.12
N GLU A 57 -3.87 -25.10 -20.95
CA GLU A 57 -3.80 -25.91 -19.72
C GLU A 57 -4.83 -25.45 -18.66
N GLY A 58 -5.82 -24.65 -19.06
CA GLY A 58 -6.83 -24.07 -18.15
C GLY A 58 -6.51 -22.66 -17.64
N GLY A 59 -5.57 -21.96 -18.28
CA GLY A 59 -5.27 -20.55 -18.01
C GLY A 59 -6.31 -19.57 -18.56
N ASP A 60 -6.24 -18.30 -18.12
CA ASP A 60 -7.17 -17.25 -18.56
C ASP A 60 -6.97 -16.91 -20.04
N VAL A 61 -8.08 -16.65 -20.75
CA VAL A 61 -8.09 -16.25 -22.16
C VAL A 61 -7.34 -14.94 -22.34
N ARG A 62 -6.37 -14.93 -23.26
CA ARG A 62 -5.54 -13.75 -23.54
C ARG A 62 -6.19 -12.86 -24.58
N TYR A 63 -6.45 -11.61 -24.24
CA TYR A 63 -6.90 -10.57 -25.17
C TYR A 63 -5.69 -9.78 -25.63
N ALA A 64 -5.44 -9.77 -26.95
CA ALA A 64 -4.26 -9.15 -27.58
C ALA A 64 -2.91 -9.65 -27.01
N GLY A 65 -2.86 -10.92 -26.56
CA GLY A 65 -1.65 -11.54 -26.01
C GLY A 65 -1.44 -11.36 -24.51
N LEU A 66 -2.29 -10.57 -23.82
CA LEU A 66 -2.23 -10.34 -22.37
C LEU A 66 -3.45 -10.92 -21.66
N THR A 67 -3.29 -11.36 -20.42
CA THR A 67 -4.41 -11.84 -19.59
C THR A 67 -5.27 -10.66 -19.11
N PRO A 68 -6.56 -10.88 -18.77
CA PRO A 68 -7.42 -9.84 -18.19
C PRO A 68 -6.82 -9.27 -16.89
N ALA A 69 -6.08 -10.09 -16.14
CA ALA A 69 -5.38 -9.69 -14.92
C ALA A 69 -4.15 -8.81 -15.19
N GLN A 70 -3.48 -8.98 -16.32
CA GLN A 70 -2.42 -8.06 -16.76
C GLN A 70 -3.00 -6.70 -17.15
N TRP A 71 -4.12 -6.68 -17.87
CA TRP A 71 -4.85 -5.44 -18.20
C TRP A 71 -5.30 -4.68 -16.95
N SER A 72 -5.86 -5.38 -15.96
CA SER A 72 -6.28 -4.75 -14.70
C SER A 72 -5.09 -4.22 -13.89
N SER A 73 -3.94 -4.90 -13.93
CA SER A 73 -2.71 -4.43 -13.30
C SER A 73 -2.21 -3.12 -13.93
N ILE A 74 -2.23 -3.02 -15.27
CA ILE A 74 -1.88 -1.78 -15.99
C ILE A 74 -2.84 -0.63 -15.60
N ALA A 75 -4.15 -0.90 -15.60
CA ALA A 75 -5.15 0.09 -15.20
C ALA A 75 -4.94 0.56 -13.76
N MET A 76 -4.55 -0.35 -12.85
CA MET A 76 -4.31 -0.03 -11.45
C MET A 76 -3.06 0.84 -11.26
N VAL A 77 -1.98 0.60 -12.01
CA VAL A 77 -0.81 1.49 -12.02
C VAL A 77 -1.19 2.87 -12.55
N ALA A 78 -1.91 2.94 -13.67
CA ALA A 78 -2.35 4.20 -14.27
C ALA A 78 -3.23 5.01 -13.30
N PHE A 79 -4.15 4.34 -12.59
CA PHE A 79 -4.96 4.97 -11.55
C PHE A 79 -4.11 5.48 -10.38
N GLY A 80 -3.15 4.68 -9.90
CA GLY A 80 -2.21 5.12 -8.86
C GLY A 80 -1.42 6.36 -9.26
N LEU A 81 -0.90 6.41 -10.48
CA LEU A 81 -0.19 7.57 -11.03
C LEU A 81 -1.10 8.79 -11.18
N ALA A 82 -2.34 8.61 -11.65
CA ALA A 82 -3.31 9.70 -11.74
C ALA A 82 -3.60 10.28 -10.34
N VAL A 83 -3.89 9.43 -9.36
CA VAL A 83 -4.12 9.87 -7.96
C VAL A 83 -2.88 10.57 -7.40
N TRP A 84 -1.67 10.11 -7.72
CA TRP A 84 -0.44 10.80 -7.33
C TRP A 84 -0.37 12.22 -7.88
N GLN A 85 -0.68 12.41 -9.15
CA GLN A 85 -0.61 13.71 -9.81
C GLN A 85 -1.70 14.67 -9.34
N PHE A 86 -2.92 14.17 -9.07
CA PHE A 86 -4.08 15.03 -8.76
C PHE A 86 -4.35 15.21 -7.26
N ALA A 87 -4.11 14.17 -6.45
CA ALA A 87 -4.56 14.14 -5.04
C ALA A 87 -3.42 14.26 -4.02
N VAL A 88 -2.18 13.93 -4.39
CA VAL A 88 -1.02 14.10 -3.49
C VAL A 88 -0.53 15.54 -3.59
N LYS A 89 -1.32 16.47 -3.03
CA LYS A 89 -0.83 17.80 -2.71
C LYS A 89 0.05 17.68 -1.45
N PRO A 90 1.28 18.21 -1.42
CA PRO A 90 2.02 18.31 -0.18
C PRO A 90 1.20 19.19 0.76
N GLY A 91 0.48 18.55 1.69
CA GLY A 91 -0.23 19.23 2.74
C GLY A 91 0.78 20.08 3.49
N MET A 92 0.60 21.39 3.35
CA MET A 92 1.32 22.47 4.01
C MET A 92 1.89 21.99 5.34
N THR A 93 3.22 21.97 5.41
CA THR A 93 3.96 21.89 6.68
C THR A 93 3.84 23.24 7.39
N GLU A 94 2.62 23.75 7.55
CA GLU A 94 2.36 24.97 8.28
C GLU A 94 1.95 24.60 9.70
N GLY A 95 2.98 24.25 10.46
CA GLY A 95 3.05 24.86 11.78
C GLY A 95 3.42 26.33 11.62
N GLU A 96 2.53 27.16 11.04
CA GLU A 96 2.60 28.59 11.30
C GLU A 96 2.04 28.78 12.71
N PRO A 97 2.87 29.09 13.73
CA PRO A 97 2.33 29.62 14.96
C PRO A 97 1.69 30.95 14.58
N LYS A 98 0.35 30.98 14.64
CA LYS A 98 -0.47 32.19 14.61
C LYS A 98 0.27 33.26 15.43
N LYS A 99 0.85 34.26 14.78
CA LYS A 99 1.56 35.33 15.50
C LYS A 99 0.54 35.97 16.45
N ALA A 100 0.74 35.71 17.73
CA ALA A 100 0.15 36.47 18.81
C ALA A 100 0.77 37.86 18.74
N ASN A 101 0.08 38.79 18.10
CA ASN A 101 0.38 40.20 18.28
C ASN A 101 -0.56 40.69 19.39
N ALA A 102 0.10 41.04 20.49
CA ALA A 102 -0.39 41.79 21.64
C ALA A 102 -0.67 43.25 21.27
#